data_AF-A0A497HVD2-F1
#
_entry.id   AF-A0A497HVD2-F1
#
_cell.length_a   1.000
_cell.length_b   1.000
_cell.length_c   1.000
_cell.angle_alpha   90.00
_cell.angle_beta   90.00
_cell.angle_gamma   90.00
#
_symmetry.space_group_name_H-M   'P 1'
#
loop_
_entity.id
_entity.type
_entity.pdbx_description
1 polymer ?
#
loop_
_entity_poly.entity_id
_entity_poly.type
_entity_poly.pdbx_seq_one_letter_code
_entity_poly.pdbx_strand_id
1 'polypeptide(L)'
;TKTGYYSDYNINLVVGSYLSQIFGTFYIYVAPFLGLFGAVVGGSETGSNVLFYKIQKTAAEDIGYGKESEFMTIYAAHANAGGIASAITPSKVNNATATIGAGREIESAVMRKNIVLVLLLTTLTGIMTALFLHLSI
;
A
#
# COMPACT_ATOMS: atom_id res chain seq x y z
N THR A 1 -26.86 20.67 -8.97
CA THR A 1 -27.35 19.30 -8.71
C THR A 1 -26.51 18.71 -7.58
N LYS A 2 -27.11 18.24 -6.48
CA LYS A 2 -26.38 17.73 -5.30
C LYS A 2 -25.38 16.60 -5.63
N THR A 3 -25.55 15.96 -6.78
CA THR A 3 -24.67 14.94 -7.35
C THR A 3 -23.23 15.41 -7.63
N GLY A 4 -23.02 16.66 -8.07
CA GLY A 4 -21.67 17.21 -8.29
C GLY A 4 -20.94 17.45 -6.96
N TYR A 5 -21.64 18.04 -5.98
CA TYR A 5 -21.12 18.28 -4.65
C TYR A 5 -20.60 17.01 -3.96
N TYR A 6 -21.35 15.90 -3.99
CA TYR A 6 -20.87 14.64 -3.40
C TYR A 6 -19.75 13.95 -4.21
N SER A 7 -19.66 14.24 -5.51
CA SER A 7 -18.56 13.77 -6.35
C SER A 7 -17.26 14.43 -5.93
N ASP A 8 -17.29 15.74 -5.68
CA ASP A 8 -16.10 16.56 -5.37
C ASP A 8 -15.58 16.36 -3.93
N TYR A 9 -16.43 15.91 -3.00
CA TYR A 9 -16.07 15.61 -1.60
C TYR A 9 -16.05 14.12 -1.27
N ASN A 10 -15.83 13.25 -2.27
CA ASN A 10 -15.66 11.82 -2.03
C ASN A 10 -14.43 11.57 -1.13
N ILE A 11 -14.57 10.69 -0.12
CA ILE A 11 -13.47 10.36 0.79
C ILE A 11 -12.18 9.91 0.07
N ASN A 12 -12.31 9.21 -1.06
CA ASN A 12 -11.15 8.78 -1.83
C ASN A 12 -10.40 9.97 -2.43
N LEU A 13 -11.14 10.97 -2.93
CA LEU A 13 -10.56 12.19 -3.48
C LEU A 13 -9.91 13.00 -2.36
N VAL A 14 -10.64 13.21 -1.27
CA VAL A 14 -10.13 13.97 -0.12
C VAL A 14 -8.86 13.31 0.42
N VAL A 15 -8.89 12.02 0.75
CA VAL A 15 -7.70 11.34 1.30
C VAL A 15 -6.55 11.33 0.28
N GLY A 16 -6.82 11.04 -1.00
CA GLY A 16 -5.82 11.07 -2.05
C GLY A 16 -5.14 12.44 -2.19
N SER A 17 -5.94 13.51 -2.26
CA SER A 17 -5.42 14.87 -2.40
C SER A 17 -4.72 15.40 -1.17
N TYR A 18 -5.12 14.99 0.03
CA TYR A 18 -4.36 15.35 1.24
C TYR A 18 -3.02 14.62 1.29
N LEU A 19 -2.97 13.34 0.88
CA LEU A 19 -1.72 12.60 0.80
C LEU A 19 -0.75 13.23 -0.22
N SER A 20 -1.24 13.57 -1.41
CA SER A 20 -0.43 14.26 -2.42
C SER A 20 0.05 15.64 -1.96
N GLN A 21 -0.76 16.40 -1.24
CA GLN A 21 -0.37 17.71 -0.70
C GLN A 21 0.70 17.61 0.40
N ILE A 22 0.59 16.62 1.29
CA ILE A 22 1.55 16.44 2.39
C ILE A 22 2.90 15.94 1.86
N PHE A 23 2.89 14.98 0.96
CA PHE A 23 4.11 14.31 0.50
C PHE A 23 4.66 14.87 -0.83
N GLY A 24 3.84 15.56 -1.63
CA GLY A 24 4.21 15.97 -2.99
C GLY A 24 4.72 14.79 -3.81
N THR A 25 5.73 15.03 -4.65
CA THR A 25 6.40 13.97 -5.44
C THR A 25 7.00 12.86 -4.57
N PHE A 26 7.29 13.10 -3.29
CA PHE A 26 7.77 12.06 -2.37
C PHE A 26 6.72 10.96 -2.12
N TYR A 27 5.45 11.19 -2.48
CA TYR A 27 4.38 10.20 -2.38
C TYR A 27 4.70 8.88 -3.08
N ILE A 28 5.52 8.89 -4.14
CA ILE A 28 6.00 7.67 -4.83
C ILE A 28 6.58 6.65 -3.83
N TYR A 29 7.34 7.13 -2.84
CA TYR A 29 7.96 6.29 -1.82
C TYR A 29 6.98 5.87 -0.73
N VAL A 30 5.87 6.60 -0.56
CA VAL A 30 4.84 6.37 0.45
C VAL A 30 3.76 5.40 -0.03
N ALA A 31 3.45 5.41 -1.33
CA ALA A 31 2.48 4.53 -1.97
C ALA A 31 2.60 3.04 -1.58
N PRO A 32 3.79 2.41 -1.57
CA PRO A 32 3.94 1.02 -1.11
C PRO A 32 3.60 0.85 0.38
N PHE A 33 3.92 1.82 1.24
CA PHE A 33 3.57 1.72 2.67
C PHE A 33 2.06 1.72 2.94
N LEU A 34 1.27 2.36 2.08
CA LEU A 34 -0.19 2.24 2.15
C LEU A 34 -0.66 0.80 1.87
N GLY A 35 0.03 0.09 0.97
CA GLY A 35 -0.29 -1.30 0.63
C GLY A 35 0.08 -2.24 1.76
N LEU A 36 1.26 -2.04 2.33
CA LEU A 36 1.67 -2.69 3.57
C LEU A 36 0.64 -2.47 4.68
N PHE A 37 0.24 -1.22 4.93
CA PHE A 37 -0.71 -0.87 5.98
C PHE A 37 -2.07 -1.54 5.76
N GLY A 38 -2.64 -1.38 4.56
CA GLY A 38 -3.94 -1.95 4.23
C GLY A 38 -3.95 -3.48 4.32
N ALA A 39 -2.88 -4.15 3.88
CA ALA A 39 -2.77 -5.61 3.96
C ALA A 39 -2.55 -6.12 5.39
N VAL A 40 -1.79 -5.42 6.23
CA VAL A 40 -1.61 -5.78 7.65
C VAL A 40 -2.91 -5.61 8.43
N VAL A 41 -3.59 -4.47 8.28
CA VAL A 41 -4.81 -4.14 9.03
C VAL A 41 -6.02 -4.91 8.49
N GLY A 42 -6.20 -4.91 7.17
CA GLY A 42 -7.32 -5.57 6.51
C GLY A 42 -7.16 -7.09 6.39
N GLY A 43 -5.97 -7.62 6.59
CA GLY A 43 -5.69 -9.06 6.53
C GLY A 43 -5.67 -9.65 5.12
N SER A 44 -5.98 -8.86 4.09
CA SER A 44 -6.13 -9.29 2.70
C SER A 44 -5.49 -8.31 1.74
N GLU A 45 -4.73 -8.86 0.80
CA GLU A 45 -4.09 -8.13 -0.27
C GLU A 45 -5.10 -7.48 -1.21
N THR A 46 -6.06 -8.28 -1.67
CA THR A 46 -7.14 -7.82 -2.54
C THR A 46 -7.98 -6.73 -1.88
N GLY A 47 -8.23 -6.86 -0.57
CA GLY A 47 -8.97 -5.86 0.20
C GLY A 47 -8.25 -4.52 0.24
N SER A 48 -6.93 -4.52 0.50
CA SER A 48 -6.10 -3.33 0.46
C SER A 48 -6.15 -2.66 -0.91
N ASN A 49 -5.89 -3.44 -1.96
CA ASN A 49 -5.81 -2.95 -3.33
C ASN A 49 -7.14 -2.28 -3.75
N VAL A 50 -8.26 -2.96 -3.56
CA VAL A 50 -9.59 -2.39 -3.90
C VAL A 50 -9.90 -1.13 -3.09
N LEU A 51 -9.56 -1.11 -1.79
CA LEU A 51 -9.79 0.04 -0.92
C LEU A 51 -8.99 1.27 -1.36
N PHE A 52 -7.70 1.09 -1.64
CA PHE A 52 -6.79 2.19 -1.92
C PHE A 52 -6.69 2.56 -3.39
N TYR A 53 -7.24 1.78 -4.33
CA TYR A 53 -7.14 2.05 -5.77
C TYR A 53 -7.48 3.50 -6.14
N LYS A 54 -8.66 3.99 -5.71
CA LYS A 54 -9.10 5.36 -6.04
C LYS A 54 -8.29 6.42 -5.30
N ILE A 55 -7.87 6.15 -4.06
CA ILE A 55 -7.03 7.06 -3.27
C ILE A 55 -5.65 7.25 -3.93
N GLN A 56 -5.02 6.13 -4.30
CA GLN A 56 -3.73 6.09 -4.99
C GLN A 56 -3.82 6.78 -6.35
N LYS A 57 -4.92 6.56 -7.08
CA LYS A 57 -5.13 7.20 -8.39
C LYS A 57 -5.21 8.71 -8.26
N THR A 58 -6.04 9.23 -7.36
CA THR A 58 -6.12 10.68 -7.12
C THR A 58 -4.78 11.25 -6.66
N ALA A 59 -4.10 10.59 -5.71
CA ALA A 59 -2.82 11.07 -5.23
C ALA A 59 -1.76 11.10 -6.34
N ALA A 60 -1.71 10.09 -7.21
CA ALA A 60 -0.79 10.02 -8.35
C ALA A 60 -1.09 11.10 -9.41
N GLU A 61 -2.36 11.33 -9.72
CA GLU A 61 -2.80 12.40 -10.63
C GLU A 61 -2.37 13.78 -10.11
N ASP A 62 -2.59 14.06 -8.82
CA ASP A 62 -2.27 15.35 -8.20
C ASP A 62 -0.77 15.68 -8.19
N ILE A 63 0.10 14.66 -8.15
CA ILE A 63 1.57 14.83 -8.19
C ILE A 63 2.15 14.79 -9.61
N GLY A 64 1.29 14.72 -10.64
CA GLY A 64 1.70 14.76 -12.04
C GLY A 64 1.94 13.40 -12.72
N TYR A 65 1.63 12.28 -12.06
CA TYR A 65 1.70 10.92 -12.63
C TYR A 65 0.31 10.39 -13.02
N GLY A 66 -0.40 11.17 -13.84
CA GLY A 66 -1.75 10.86 -14.28
C GLY A 66 -1.86 9.93 -15.50
N LYS A 67 -0.74 9.58 -16.17
CA LYS A 67 -0.80 8.61 -17.27
C LYS A 67 -1.04 7.22 -16.68
N GLU A 68 -1.82 6.41 -17.40
CA GLU A 68 -2.21 5.08 -16.92
C GLU A 68 -0.99 4.19 -16.59
N SER A 69 0.08 4.24 -17.38
CA SER A 69 1.32 3.49 -17.11
C SER A 69 2.02 3.94 -15.83
N GLU A 70 2.11 5.24 -15.59
CA GLU A 70 2.76 5.83 -14.42
C GLU A 70 1.98 5.51 -13.14
N PHE A 71 0.66 5.69 -13.18
CA PHE A 71 -0.23 5.30 -12.10
C PHE A 71 -0.13 3.80 -11.82
N MET A 72 -0.14 2.95 -12.85
CA MET A 72 -0.03 1.50 -12.68
C MET A 72 1.31 1.10 -12.06
N THR A 73 2.41 1.79 -12.36
CA THR A 73 3.71 1.56 -11.71
C THR A 73 3.66 1.90 -10.20
N ILE A 74 3.03 3.02 -9.83
CA ILE A 74 2.82 3.40 -8.42
C ILE A 74 1.89 2.38 -7.72
N TYR A 75 0.82 1.98 -8.37
CA TYR A 75 -0.17 1.07 -7.82
C TYR A 75 0.35 -0.38 -7.73
N ALA A 76 1.22 -0.80 -8.65
CA ALA A 76 1.93 -2.07 -8.55
C ALA A 76 2.86 -2.10 -7.33
N ALA A 77 3.48 -0.98 -6.98
CA ALA A 77 4.25 -0.84 -5.75
C ALA A 77 3.40 -1.10 -4.50
N HIS A 78 2.20 -0.52 -4.48
CA HIS A 78 1.21 -0.74 -3.43
C HIS A 78 0.85 -2.22 -3.28
N ALA A 79 0.50 -2.89 -4.38
CA ALA A 79 0.18 -4.32 -4.36
C ALA A 79 1.38 -5.20 -3.95
N ASN A 80 2.59 -4.89 -4.42
CA ASN A 80 3.78 -5.64 -4.02
C ASN A 80 4.05 -5.52 -2.52
N ALA A 81 3.89 -4.33 -1.96
CA ALA A 81 4.09 -4.09 -0.54
C ALA A 81 3.02 -4.74 0.35
N GLY A 82 1.79 -4.86 -0.13
CA GLY A 82 0.78 -5.65 0.55
C GLY A 82 1.13 -7.15 0.57
N GLY A 83 1.72 -7.66 -0.52
CA GLY A 83 2.28 -9.01 -0.59
C GLY A 83 3.36 -9.21 0.47
N ILE A 84 4.34 -8.29 0.52
CA ILE A 84 5.43 -8.26 1.52
C ILE A 84 4.88 -8.23 2.96
N ALA A 85 3.80 -7.48 3.22
CA ALA A 85 3.14 -7.40 4.52
C ALA A 85 2.63 -8.74 5.06
N SER A 86 2.44 -9.76 4.20
CA SER A 86 1.93 -11.07 4.61
C SER A 86 2.73 -11.72 5.74
N ALA A 87 4.04 -11.47 5.81
CA ALA A 87 4.92 -12.01 6.84
C ALA A 87 4.64 -11.44 8.26
N ILE A 88 3.91 -10.33 8.36
CA ILE A 88 3.56 -9.66 9.62
C ILE A 88 2.05 -9.40 9.77
N THR A 89 1.21 -9.93 8.89
CA THR A 89 -0.25 -9.81 8.99
C THR A 89 -0.79 -10.79 10.05
N PRO A 90 -1.48 -10.33 11.11
CA PRO A 90 -1.93 -11.21 12.21
C PRO A 90 -2.76 -12.41 11.74
N SER A 91 -3.75 -12.17 10.88
CA SER A 91 -4.64 -13.23 10.37
C SER A 91 -3.88 -14.30 9.57
N LYS A 92 -2.90 -13.90 8.76
CA LYS A 92 -2.09 -14.83 7.95
C LYS A 92 -1.10 -15.62 8.81
N VAL A 93 -0.43 -14.96 9.77
CA VAL A 93 0.51 -15.62 10.68
C VAL A 93 -0.21 -16.59 11.61
N ASN A 94 -1.34 -16.21 12.20
CA ASN A 94 -2.16 -17.09 13.03
C ASN A 94 -2.60 -18.36 12.28
N ASN A 95 -3.02 -18.23 11.02
CA ASN A 95 -3.39 -19.38 10.20
C ASN A 95 -2.17 -20.31 9.97
N ALA A 96 -1.00 -19.74 9.69
CA ALA A 96 0.24 -20.50 9.49
C ALA A 96 0.73 -21.20 10.77
N THR A 97 0.59 -20.58 11.95
CA THR A 97 0.97 -21.22 13.22
C THR A 97 -0.01 -22.31 13.63
N ALA A 98 -1.30 -22.14 13.35
CA ALA A 98 -2.31 -23.14 13.65
C ALA A 98 -2.10 -24.44 12.87
N THR A 99 -1.63 -24.38 11.61
CA THR A 99 -1.39 -25.59 10.79
C THR A 99 -0.27 -26.48 11.32
N ILE A 100 0.70 -25.90 12.04
CA ILE A 100 1.83 -26.63 12.65
C ILE A 100 1.63 -26.88 14.15
N GLY A 101 0.45 -26.54 14.71
CA GLY A 101 0.16 -26.67 16.15
C GLY A 101 1.02 -25.76 17.03
N ALA A 102 1.55 -24.67 16.50
CA ALA A 102 2.37 -23.73 17.23
C ALA A 102 1.52 -22.79 18.10
N GLY A 103 2.01 -22.49 19.31
CA GLY A 103 1.36 -21.56 20.23
C GLY A 103 1.56 -20.08 19.85
N ARG A 104 0.84 -19.20 20.56
CA ARG A 104 0.90 -17.74 20.39
C ARG A 104 2.29 -17.11 20.53
N GLU A 105 3.18 -17.75 21.28
CA GLU A 105 4.56 -17.28 21.43
C GLU A 105 5.30 -17.26 20.08
N ILE A 106 5.13 -18.32 19.28
CA ILE A 106 5.74 -18.44 17.95
C ILE A 106 5.11 -17.44 16.98
N GLU A 107 3.79 -17.24 17.02
CA GLU A 107 3.09 -16.22 16.23
C GLU A 107 3.70 -14.83 16.42
N SER A 108 3.83 -14.40 17.68
CA SER A 108 4.42 -13.11 18.01
C SER A 108 5.91 -13.04 17.64
N ALA A 109 6.67 -14.12 17.86
CA ALA A 109 8.08 -14.16 17.52
C ALA A 109 8.33 -14.02 16.01
N VAL A 110 7.53 -14.72 15.18
CA VAL A 110 7.61 -14.64 13.72
C VAL A 110 7.28 -13.22 13.25
N MET A 111 6.19 -12.62 13.73
CA MET A 111 5.84 -11.24 13.36
C MET A 111 6.97 -10.28 13.72
N ARG A 112 7.45 -10.29 14.97
CA ARG A 112 8.51 -9.38 15.44
C ARG A 112 9.81 -9.52 14.64
N LYS A 113 10.19 -10.76 14.31
CA LYS A 113 11.41 -11.03 13.53
C LYS A 113 11.32 -10.52 12.10
N ASN A 114 10.12 -10.51 11.51
CA ASN A 114 9.91 -10.08 10.13
C ASN A 114 9.64 -8.58 9.96
N ILE A 115 9.29 -7.83 11.01
CA ILE A 115 9.02 -6.37 10.91
C ILE A 115 10.14 -5.62 10.19
N VAL A 116 11.39 -5.84 10.59
CA VAL A 116 12.53 -5.13 9.98
C VAL A 116 12.68 -5.50 8.51
N LEU A 117 12.57 -6.79 8.18
CA LEU A 117 12.67 -7.27 6.80
C LEU A 117 11.55 -6.69 5.92
N VAL A 118 10.31 -6.70 6.40
CA VAL A 118 9.16 -6.15 5.68
C VAL A 118 9.37 -4.67 5.42
N LEU A 119 9.76 -3.88 6.43
CA LEU A 119 10.00 -2.44 6.25
C LEU A 119 11.13 -2.15 5.24
N LEU A 120 12.20 -2.94 5.26
CA LEU A 120 13.29 -2.82 4.29
C LEU A 120 12.84 -3.15 2.87
N LEU A 121 12.10 -4.24 2.69
CA LEU A 121 11.59 -4.65 1.38
C LEU A 121 10.58 -3.64 0.83
N THR A 122 9.67 -3.12 1.67
CA THR A 122 8.73 -2.07 1.27
C THR A 122 9.44 -0.77 0.89
N THR A 123 10.49 -0.39 1.64
CA THR A 123 11.33 0.75 1.28
C THR A 123 12.02 0.54 -0.07
N LEU A 124 12.57 -0.66 -0.30
CA LEU A 124 13.19 -1.04 -1.56
C LEU A 124 12.17 -0.99 -2.72
N THR A 125 10.93 -1.44 -2.50
CA THR A 125 9.86 -1.30 -3.48
C THR A 125 9.64 0.16 -3.86
N GLY A 126 9.57 1.08 -2.89
CA GLY A 126 9.43 2.52 -3.17
C GLY A 126 10.59 3.08 -4.00
N ILE A 127 11.83 2.66 -3.71
CA ILE A 127 13.01 3.04 -4.49
C ILE A 127 12.90 2.51 -5.93
N MET A 128 12.47 1.26 -6.10
CA MET A 128 12.28 0.66 -7.42
C MET A 128 11.17 1.35 -8.23
N THR A 129 10.08 1.75 -7.58
CA THR A 129 9.00 2.52 -8.22
C THR A 129 9.52 3.85 -8.74
N ALA A 130 10.29 4.59 -7.94
CA ALA A 130 10.90 5.83 -8.39
C ALA A 130 11.82 5.61 -9.60
N LEU A 131 12.63 4.53 -9.59
CA LEU A 131 13.48 4.17 -10.73
C LEU A 131 12.64 3.89 -11.99
N PHE A 132 11.58 3.09 -11.89
CA PHE A 132 10.75 2.71 -13.03
C PHE A 132 10.03 3.93 -13.64
N LEU A 133 9.53 4.83 -12.81
CA LEU A 133 8.96 6.10 -13.27
C LEU A 133 9.98 6.97 -14.03
N HIS A 134 11.24 7.03 -13.58
CA HIS A 134 12.29 7.76 -14.30
C HIS A 134 12.67 7.09 -15.63
N LEU A 135 12.61 5.77 -15.71
CA LEU A 135 12.86 5.01 -16.94
C LEU A 135 11.66 5.02 -17.90
N SER A 136 10.52 5.58 -17.49
CA SER A 136 9.25 5.58 -18.26
C SER A 136 8.79 4.16 -18.63
N ILE A 137 9.02 3.20 -17.72
CA ILE A 137 8.61 1.79 -17.84
C ILE A 137 7.39 1.52 -16.95
#